data_AF-A0A2V8WET0-F1
#
_entry.id   AF-A0A2V8WET0-F1
#
_cell.length_a   1.000
_cell.length_b   1.000
_cell.length_c   1.000
_cell.angle_alpha   90.00
_cell.angle_beta   90.00
_cell.angle_gamma   90.00
#
_symmetry.space_group_name_H-M   'P 1'
#
loop_
_entity.id
_entity.type
_entity.pdbx_description
1 polymer ?
#
loop_
_entity_poly.entity_id
_entity_poly.type
_entity_poly.pdbx_seq_one_letter_code
_entity_poly.pdbx_strand_id
1 'polypeptide(L)'
;MTADTVQPIALLFAGSSTSTVGNRISDVTSALGINFVGPANATPTLKCPAPAAGAIAPTVPRAATSPASFTRAVAAKERHADRLMLDEAVLGVGVGVSSEDPSEAAVVIYLEEGRSHAPLPTDLDGVRTKIIRTDSFRAFGWNEPLQRSCTIQ
;
A
#
# COMPACT_ATOMS: atom_id res chain seq x y z
N MET A 1 -17.21 5.24 -10.31
CA MET A 1 -16.12 4.97 -11.27
C MET A 1 -16.27 3.53 -11.73
N THR A 2 -16.78 3.29 -12.93
CA THR A 2 -16.86 1.93 -13.48
C THR A 2 -15.51 1.65 -14.15
N ALA A 3 -14.76 0.69 -13.59
CA ALA A 3 -13.41 0.34 -14.01
C ALA A 3 -13.43 -0.55 -15.27
N ASP A 4 -14.16 -0.12 -16.31
CA ASP A 4 -14.36 -0.93 -17.52
C ASP A 4 -13.16 -0.87 -18.48
N THR A 5 -12.21 0.05 -18.25
CA THR A 5 -10.98 0.22 -19.03
C THR A 5 -9.77 -0.21 -18.21
N VAL A 6 -9.29 -1.44 -18.42
CA VAL A 6 -8.12 -1.95 -17.72
C VAL A 6 -6.88 -1.72 -18.57
N GLN A 7 -6.17 -0.63 -18.27
CA GLN A 7 -4.83 -0.38 -18.81
C GLN A 7 -3.80 -0.64 -17.70
N PRO A 8 -2.70 -1.34 -17.99
CA PRO A 8 -1.61 -1.45 -17.02
C PRO A 8 -1.06 -0.04 -16.74
N ILE A 9 -0.73 0.25 -15.48
CA ILE A 9 -0.23 1.58 -15.07
C ILE A 9 1.19 1.52 -14.50
N ALA A 10 1.59 0.39 -13.92
CA ALA A 10 2.91 0.22 -13.33
C ALA A 10 3.37 -1.25 -13.37
N LEU A 11 4.69 -1.45 -13.39
CA LEU A 11 5.36 -2.70 -13.10
C LEU A 11 5.81 -2.67 -11.63
N LEU A 12 5.28 -3.58 -10.83
CA LEU A 12 5.66 -3.77 -9.43
C LEU A 12 6.72 -4.86 -9.31
N PHE A 13 7.83 -4.56 -8.66
CA PHE A 13 8.89 -5.51 -8.34
C PHE A 13 9.14 -5.52 -6.82
N ALA A 14 8.92 -6.66 -6.18
CA ALA A 14 9.23 -6.85 -4.77
C ALA A 14 10.63 -7.49 -4.65
N GLY A 15 11.62 -6.67 -4.30
CA GLY A 15 13.02 -7.12 -4.21
C GLY A 15 13.37 -7.84 -2.90
N SER A 16 12.60 -7.61 -1.83
CA SER A 16 12.78 -8.26 -0.53
C SER A 16 11.50 -8.22 0.32
N SER A 17 11.55 -8.76 1.54
CA SER A 17 10.45 -8.72 2.52
C SER A 17 10.07 -7.30 2.98
N THR A 18 10.90 -6.30 2.71
CA THR A 18 10.69 -4.90 3.12
C THR A 18 10.84 -3.89 1.98
N SER A 19 11.22 -4.33 0.77
CA SER A 19 11.48 -3.45 -0.36
C SER A 19 10.61 -3.78 -1.56
N THR A 20 9.94 -2.76 -2.08
CA THR A 20 9.10 -2.84 -3.28
C THR A 20 9.30 -1.58 -4.13
N VAL A 21 9.48 -1.77 -5.43
CA VAL A 21 9.65 -0.71 -6.42
C VAL A 21 8.50 -0.78 -7.42
N GLY A 22 7.85 0.36 -7.69
CA GLY A 22 6.81 0.48 -8.71
C GLY A 22 7.27 1.40 -9.84
N ASN A 23 7.65 0.84 -10.99
CA ASN A 23 8.00 1.62 -12.17
C ASN A 23 6.76 1.91 -13.00
N ARG A 24 6.62 3.12 -13.54
CA ARG A 24 5.50 3.45 -14.43
C ARG A 24 5.58 2.60 -15.70
N ILE A 25 4.44 2.08 -16.15
CA ILE A 25 4.46 1.14 -17.27
C ILE A 25 4.99 1.76 -18.56
N SER A 26 4.72 3.05 -18.80
CA SER A 26 5.20 3.80 -19.97
C SER A 26 6.72 3.82 -20.06
N ASP A 27 7.36 3.96 -18.90
CA ASP A 27 8.81 4.12 -18.80
C ASP A 27 9.48 2.76 -19.02
N VAL A 28 8.89 1.70 -18.47
CA VAL A 28 9.32 0.32 -18.68
C VAL A 28 9.18 -0.12 -20.13
N THR A 29 8.04 0.13 -20.77
CA THR A 29 7.82 -0.24 -22.18
C THR A 29 8.75 0.54 -23.11
N SER A 30 9.00 1.82 -22.80
CA SER A 30 9.92 2.66 -23.59
C SER A 30 11.37 2.20 -23.42
N ALA A 31 11.81 1.93 -22.18
CA ALA A 31 13.16 1.48 -21.89
C ALA A 31 13.48 0.09 -22.45
N LEU A 32 12.49 -0.81 -22.46
CA LEU A 32 12.65 -2.18 -22.98
C LEU A 32 12.30 -2.31 -24.47
N GLY A 33 11.72 -1.28 -25.09
CA GLY A 33 11.29 -1.33 -26.48
C GLY A 33 10.19 -2.37 -26.75
N ILE A 34 9.37 -2.68 -25.74
CA ILE A 34 8.30 -3.68 -25.82
C ILE A 34 6.92 -3.03 -25.84
N ASN A 35 5.93 -3.74 -26.38
CA ASN A 35 4.53 -3.34 -26.31
C ASN A 35 3.68 -4.51 -25.78
N PHE A 36 2.60 -4.20 -25.06
CA PHE A 36 1.64 -5.22 -24.66
C PHE A 36 0.87 -5.72 -25.87
N VAL A 37 0.90 -7.03 -26.09
CA VAL A 37 0.09 -7.69 -27.12
C VAL A 37 -1.31 -7.95 -26.57
N GLY A 38 -2.32 -7.44 -27.27
CA GLY A 38 -3.73 -7.59 -26.93
C GLY A 38 -4.60 -6.96 -28.02
N PRO A 39 -5.90 -7.28 -28.10
CA PRO A 39 -6.75 -6.73 -29.16
C PRO A 39 -6.85 -5.22 -28.98
N ALA A 40 -6.34 -4.44 -29.95
CA ALA A 40 -6.28 -2.98 -29.90
C ALA A 40 -7.65 -2.29 -29.72
N ASN A 41 -8.75 -3.01 -29.96
CA ASN A 41 -10.14 -2.55 -29.82
C ASN A 41 -10.95 -3.31 -28.75
N ALA A 42 -10.34 -4.24 -28.02
CA ALA A 42 -11.02 -4.86 -26.88
C ALA A 42 -10.60 -4.09 -25.65
N THR A 43 -11.48 -3.23 -25.14
CA THR A 43 -11.47 -2.91 -23.72
C THR A 43 -11.47 -4.25 -22.99
N PRO A 44 -10.41 -4.64 -22.27
CA PRO A 44 -10.44 -5.90 -21.55
C PRO A 44 -11.40 -5.68 -20.39
N THR A 45 -12.66 -6.05 -20.62
CA THR A 45 -13.68 -6.10 -19.59
C THR A 45 -13.29 -7.25 -18.67
N LEU A 46 -12.47 -6.95 -17.66
CA LEU A 46 -12.22 -7.86 -16.56
C LEU A 46 -13.51 -7.96 -15.76
N LYS A 47 -14.36 -8.94 -16.09
CA LYS A 47 -15.35 -9.42 -15.13
C LYS A 47 -14.55 -10.04 -13.99
N CYS A 48 -14.49 -9.38 -12.84
CA CYS A 48 -14.05 -10.02 -11.61
C CYS A 48 -14.89 -11.30 -11.47
N PRO A 49 -14.30 -12.50 -11.57
CA PRO A 49 -15.07 -13.69 -11.31
C PRO A 49 -15.56 -13.58 -9.87
N ALA A 50 -16.87 -13.74 -9.66
CA ALA A 50 -17.37 -14.07 -8.33
C ALA A 50 -16.54 -15.27 -7.83
N PRO A 51 -16.12 -15.32 -6.56
CA PRO A 51 -15.24 -16.37 -6.08
C PRO A 51 -15.88 -17.73 -6.40
N ALA A 52 -15.33 -18.41 -7.40
CA ALA A 52 -15.77 -19.75 -7.76
C ALA A 52 -15.34 -20.65 -6.60
N ALA A 53 -16.29 -21.30 -5.96
CA ALA A 53 -16.04 -22.34 -4.97
C ALA A 53 -15.27 -23.49 -5.66
N GLY A 54 -13.94 -23.40 -5.72
CA GLY A 54 -13.10 -24.39 -6.40
C GLY A 54 -11.80 -23.89 -7.04
N ALA A 55 -11.47 -22.60 -6.98
CA ALA A 55 -10.15 -22.14 -7.44
C ALA A 55 -9.04 -22.65 -6.48
N ILE A 56 -8.15 -23.50 -6.98
CA ILE A 56 -6.95 -23.95 -6.26
C ILE A 56 -5.95 -22.80 -6.29
N ALA A 57 -6.07 -21.87 -5.33
CA ALA A 57 -5.02 -20.89 -5.08
C ALA A 57 -3.73 -21.64 -4.67
N PRO A 58 -2.52 -21.16 -5.02
CA PRO A 58 -1.32 -21.67 -4.38
C PRO A 58 -1.50 -21.54 -2.86
N THR A 59 -1.51 -22.68 -2.17
CA THR A 59 -1.66 -22.78 -0.72
C THR A 59 -0.41 -22.24 -0.04
N VAL A 60 -0.23 -20.93 -0.07
CA VAL A 60 0.37 -20.25 1.06
C VAL A 60 -0.80 -20.03 2.01
N PRO A 61 -0.85 -20.67 3.19
CA PRO A 61 -1.87 -20.39 4.19
C PRO A 61 -1.61 -18.99 4.74
N ARG A 62 -1.93 -17.96 3.95
CA ARG A 62 -2.12 -16.62 4.46
C ARG A 62 -3.53 -16.63 4.99
N ALA A 63 -3.68 -16.66 6.31
CA ALA A 63 -4.98 -16.44 6.93
C ALA A 63 -5.59 -15.21 6.26
N ALA A 64 -6.66 -15.42 5.50
CA ALA A 64 -7.34 -14.32 4.84
C ALA A 64 -7.96 -13.50 5.95
N THR A 65 -7.47 -12.27 6.13
CA THR A 65 -8.00 -11.35 7.13
C THR A 65 -9.50 -11.23 6.93
N SER A 66 -10.30 -11.47 7.98
CA SER A 66 -11.75 -11.52 7.80
C SER A 66 -12.28 -10.17 7.29
N PRO A 67 -13.18 -10.13 6.30
CA PRO A 67 -13.70 -8.87 5.75
C PRO A 67 -14.33 -7.97 6.81
N ALA A 68 -15.05 -8.57 7.77
CA ALA A 68 -15.64 -7.84 8.88
C ALA A 68 -14.58 -7.21 9.80
N SER A 69 -13.48 -7.91 10.10
CA SER A 69 -12.38 -7.31 10.87
C SER A 69 -11.73 -6.15 10.13
N PHE A 70 -11.52 -6.28 8.82
CA PHE A 70 -10.96 -5.22 8.00
C PHE A 70 -11.85 -3.97 7.99
N THR A 71 -13.16 -4.13 7.79
CA THR A 71 -14.11 -3.00 7.83
C THR A 71 -14.09 -2.29 9.18
N ARG A 72 -14.02 -3.03 10.30
CA ARG A 72 -13.89 -2.43 11.63
C ARG A 72 -12.58 -1.66 11.78
N ALA A 73 -11.46 -2.21 11.33
CA ALA A 73 -10.16 -1.56 11.39
C ALA A 73 -10.10 -0.29 10.53
N VAL A 74 -10.73 -0.28 9.35
CA VAL A 74 -10.88 0.93 8.53
C VAL A 74 -11.68 1.99 9.29
N ALA A 75 -12.84 1.63 9.84
CA ALA A 75 -13.66 2.58 10.59
C ALA A 75 -12.98 3.13 11.86
N ALA A 76 -12.17 2.31 12.55
CA ALA A 76 -11.34 2.77 13.66
C ALA A 76 -10.24 3.73 13.17
N LYS A 77 -9.53 3.38 12.09
CA LYS A 77 -8.51 4.23 11.48
C LYS A 77 -9.09 5.60 11.10
N GLU A 78 -10.17 5.66 10.34
CA GLU A 78 -10.76 6.94 9.89
C GLU A 78 -11.22 7.84 11.05
N ARG A 79 -11.67 7.26 12.17
CA ARG A 79 -12.12 8.05 13.34
C ARG A 79 -10.98 8.64 14.15
N HIS A 80 -9.80 7.98 14.17
CA HIS A 80 -8.70 8.36 15.07
C HIS A 80 -7.46 8.89 14.35
N ALA A 81 -7.35 8.74 13.03
CA ALA A 81 -6.17 9.12 12.26
C ALA A 81 -5.78 10.58 12.49
N ASP A 82 -6.71 11.52 12.37
CA ASP A 82 -6.44 12.95 12.54
C ASP A 82 -5.85 13.26 13.92
N ARG A 83 -6.41 12.65 14.98
CA ARG A 83 -5.92 12.85 16.36
C ARG A 83 -4.55 12.24 16.56
N LEU A 84 -4.28 11.06 16.00
CA LEU A 84 -2.99 10.39 16.09
C LEU A 84 -1.91 11.18 15.35
N MET A 85 -2.24 11.75 14.19
CA MET A 85 -1.32 12.57 13.38
C MET A 85 -1.05 13.96 13.96
N LEU A 86 -1.67 14.35 15.08
CA LEU A 86 -1.28 15.56 15.83
C LEU A 86 0.06 15.38 16.56
N ASP A 87 0.47 14.14 16.83
CA ASP A 87 1.80 13.85 17.36
C ASP A 87 2.80 13.85 16.20
N GLU A 88 3.78 14.75 16.22
CA GLU A 88 4.78 14.87 15.15
C GLU A 88 5.64 13.62 14.96
N ALA A 89 5.66 12.69 15.92
CA ALA A 89 6.32 11.41 15.76
C ALA A 89 5.54 10.42 14.91
N VAL A 90 4.26 10.64 14.66
CA VAL A 90 3.43 9.77 13.82
C VAL A 90 3.62 10.13 12.35
N LEU A 91 4.29 9.23 11.62
CA LEU A 91 4.52 9.35 10.18
C LEU A 91 3.27 8.98 9.35
N GLY A 92 2.40 8.13 9.91
CA GLY A 92 1.16 7.75 9.25
C GLY A 92 0.39 6.65 9.96
N VAL A 93 -0.89 6.48 9.59
CA VAL A 93 -1.79 5.46 10.12
C VAL A 93 -2.44 4.68 8.99
N GLY A 94 -2.40 3.35 9.06
CA GLY A 94 -2.93 2.44 8.06
C GLY A 94 -3.71 1.27 8.66
N VAL A 95 -4.23 0.40 7.79
CA VAL A 95 -4.83 -0.88 8.19
C VAL A 95 -3.95 -2.01 7.67
N GLY A 96 -3.62 -2.94 8.55
CA GLY A 96 -2.83 -4.13 8.23
C GLY A 96 -3.37 -5.35 8.96
N VAL A 97 -2.53 -6.36 9.11
CA VAL A 97 -2.82 -7.57 9.89
C VAL A 97 -2.25 -7.45 11.29
N SER A 98 -2.92 -8.05 12.27
CA SER A 98 -2.37 -8.19 13.61
C SER A 98 -1.07 -9.00 13.57
N SER A 99 -0.15 -8.66 14.47
CA SER A 99 1.08 -9.44 14.66
C SER A 99 0.83 -10.77 15.37
N GLU A 100 -0.28 -10.88 16.11
CA GLU A 100 -0.63 -12.05 16.92
C GLU A 100 -1.56 -13.00 16.14
N ASP A 101 -2.53 -12.45 15.41
CA ASP A 101 -3.45 -13.22 14.56
C ASP A 101 -3.51 -12.65 13.13
N PRO A 102 -2.91 -13.31 12.12
CA PRO A 102 -2.96 -12.86 10.74
C PRO A 102 -4.39 -12.87 10.13
N SER A 103 -5.35 -13.52 10.79
CA SER A 103 -6.78 -13.55 10.43
C SER A 103 -7.53 -12.28 10.85
N GLU A 104 -6.94 -11.48 11.76
CA GLU A 104 -7.51 -10.24 12.27
C GLU A 104 -6.81 -9.00 11.70
N ALA A 105 -7.62 -7.98 11.36
CA ALA A 105 -7.11 -6.68 10.96
C ALA A 105 -6.67 -5.87 12.19
N ALA A 106 -5.60 -5.10 12.04
CA ALA A 106 -5.07 -4.20 13.04
C ALA A 106 -4.86 -2.80 12.45
N VAL A 107 -4.94 -1.77 13.28
CA VAL A 107 -4.55 -0.41 12.90
C VAL A 107 -3.03 -0.30 13.03
N VAL A 108 -2.33 -0.02 11.94
CA VAL A 108 -0.87 0.11 11.91
C VAL A 108 -0.51 1.58 12.05
N ILE A 109 0.33 1.90 13.04
CA ILE A 109 0.82 3.26 13.30
C ILE A 109 2.32 3.28 13.00
N TYR A 110 2.72 4.10 12.04
CA TYR A 110 4.12 4.31 11.68
C TYR A 110 4.68 5.46 12.50
N LEU A 111 5.77 5.21 13.21
CA LEU A 111 6.46 6.19 14.04
C LEU A 111 7.86 6.48 13.52
N GLU A 112 8.27 7.74 13.63
CA GLU A 112 9.65 8.14 13.38
C GLU A 112 10.58 7.56 14.46
N GLU A 113 11.66 6.91 14.03
CA GLU A 113 12.65 6.35 14.93
C GLU A 113 13.41 7.44 15.70
N GLY A 114 13.60 7.24 17.02
CA GLY A 114 14.31 8.19 17.88
C GLY A 114 13.53 9.44 18.31
N ARG A 115 12.35 9.71 17.75
CA ARG A 115 11.50 10.85 18.17
C ARG A 115 10.65 10.48 19.39
N SER A 116 10.57 11.41 20.35
CA SER A 116 9.73 11.26 21.54
C SER A 116 8.26 11.50 21.19
N HIS A 117 7.36 10.73 21.79
CA HIS A 117 5.93 10.75 21.49
C HIS A 117 5.11 10.44 22.75
N ALA A 118 3.83 10.85 22.76
CA ALA A 118 2.93 10.47 23.84
C ALA A 118 2.63 8.96 23.79
N PRO A 119 2.26 8.32 24.93
CA PRO A 119 1.83 6.92 24.92
C PRO A 119 0.68 6.69 23.93
N LEU A 120 0.91 5.80 22.95
CA LEU A 120 -0.11 5.45 21.97
C LEU A 120 -1.07 4.38 22.54
N PRO A 121 -2.38 4.46 22.23
CA PRO A 121 -3.32 3.41 22.59
C PRO A 121 -2.92 2.08 21.97
N THR A 122 -3.04 0.98 22.72
CA THR A 122 -2.82 -0.39 22.22
C THR A 122 -4.06 -0.98 21.52
N ASP A 123 -5.19 -0.28 21.63
CA ASP A 123 -6.49 -0.61 21.07
C ASP A 123 -7.20 0.68 20.62
N LEU A 124 -7.88 0.62 19.48
CA LEU A 124 -8.72 1.68 18.93
C LEU A 124 -10.07 1.07 18.56
N ASP A 125 -11.11 1.39 19.35
CA ASP A 125 -12.47 0.90 19.16
C ASP A 125 -12.60 -0.64 19.12
N GLY A 126 -11.81 -1.36 19.93
CA GLY A 126 -11.75 -2.82 19.92
C GLY A 126 -10.91 -3.41 18.79
N VAL A 127 -10.15 -2.57 18.06
CA VAL A 127 -9.18 -3.00 17.06
C VAL A 127 -7.77 -2.80 17.60
N ARG A 128 -6.98 -3.87 17.64
CA ARG A 128 -5.59 -3.84 18.10
C ARG A 128 -4.74 -2.91 17.24
N THR A 129 -3.84 -2.18 17.87
CA THR A 129 -2.87 -1.34 17.17
C THR A 129 -1.52 -2.03 17.05
N LYS A 130 -0.84 -1.86 15.92
CA LYS A 130 0.53 -2.30 15.69
C LYS A 130 1.42 -1.09 15.44
N ILE A 131 2.46 -0.94 16.22
CA ILE A 131 3.44 0.15 16.06
C ILE A 131 4.60 -0.35 15.21
N ILE A 132 4.95 0.40 14.17
CA ILE A 132 6.14 0.17 13.34
C ILE A 132 7.01 1.42 13.42
N ARG A 133 8.23 1.27 13.93
CA ARG A 133 9.23 2.35 13.94
C ARG A 133 10.03 2.31 12.64
N THR A 134 10.19 3.46 12.01
CA THR A 134 10.88 3.60 10.73
C THR A 134 11.42 5.01 10.56
N ASP A 135 12.32 5.21 9.60
CA ASP A 135 12.77 6.53 9.19
C ASP A 135 11.66 7.31 8.48
N SER A 136 11.80 8.64 8.43
CA SER A 136 10.93 9.51 7.64
C SER A 136 10.79 9.03 6.20
N PHE A 137 9.54 8.96 5.69
CA PHE A 137 9.25 8.57 4.31
C PHE A 137 9.83 9.59 3.31
N ARG A 138 10.75 9.15 2.45
CA ARG A 138 11.32 9.97 1.36
C ARG A 138 10.96 9.36 0.01
N ALA A 139 10.14 10.07 -0.76
CA ALA A 139 9.90 9.74 -2.17
C ALA A 139 11.00 10.39 -3.03
N PHE A 140 11.58 9.63 -3.94
CA PHE A 140 12.55 10.11 -4.92
C PHE A 140 11.96 10.04 -6.33
N GLY A 141 12.30 10.99 -7.22
CA GLY A 141 11.90 10.95 -8.63
C GLY A 141 10.44 11.28 -8.95
N TRP A 142 9.63 11.70 -7.96
CA TRP A 142 8.32 12.28 -8.20
C TRP A 142 8.45 13.81 -8.16
N ASN A 143 8.12 14.48 -9.27
CA ASN A 143 8.02 15.95 -9.40
C ASN A 143 9.22 16.77 -8.88
N GLU A 144 10.42 16.19 -8.80
CA GLU A 144 11.64 16.95 -8.58
C GLU A 144 11.82 17.87 -9.80
N PRO A 145 11.94 19.20 -9.61
CA PRO A 145 12.39 20.04 -10.70
C PRO A 145 13.74 19.50 -11.12
N LEU A 146 13.85 19.05 -12.38
CA LEU A 146 15.14 18.69 -12.98
C LEU A 146 16.10 19.80 -12.60
N GLN A 147 17.06 19.50 -11.74
CA GLN A 147 18.11 20.45 -11.41
C GLN A 147 18.80 20.72 -12.74
N ARG A 148 18.42 21.82 -13.40
CA ARG A 148 19.17 22.38 -14.52
C ARG A 148 20.51 22.73 -13.92
N SER A 149 21.46 21.82 -14.08
CA SER A 149 22.85 22.06 -13.76
C SER A 149 23.25 23.28 -14.56
N CYS A 150 23.34 24.45 -13.91
CA CYS A 150 23.96 25.60 -14.52
C CYS A 150 25.44 25.26 -14.69
N THR A 151 25.85 24.98 -15.91
CA THR A 151 27.26 25.02 -16.28
C THR A 151 27.64 26.50 -16.36
N ILE A 152 28.52 26.95 -15.47
CA ILE A 152 29.23 28.21 -15.67
C ILE A 152 30.21 28.00 -16.83
N GLN A 153 30.21 28.95 -17.76
CA GLN A 153 31.04 29.02 -18.97
C GLN A 153 32.52 28.74 -18.73
#